data_AF-A0A6C0DYP5-F1
#
_entry.id   AF-A0A6C0DYP5-F1
#
_cell.length_a   1.000
_cell.length_b   1.000
_cell.length_c   1.000
_cell.angle_alpha   90.00
_cell.angle_beta   90.00
_cell.angle_gamma   90.00
#
_symmetry.space_group_name_H-M   'P 1'
#
loop_
_entity.id
_entity.type
_entity.pdbx_description
1 polymer ?
#
loop_
_entity_poly.entity_id
_entity_poly.type
_entity_poly.pdbx_seq_one_letter_code
_entity_poly.pdbx_strand_id
1 'polypeptide(L)'
;MNNYIYIHVCCINNYEKIFNKLLHKIKDSGLYDEIKEIRCCVLGEYNVKLFNDPKIIIRNKSENVKLYEVFTINTLYEDAQKEDFNVLYLHTKGVSKAENKNISSWTSYMCYFNIYKYKECLEILKNNDTVGVNLQDLPGQKCHYSGNFWWSKTDYIRKLSKCIYYNYNAPEFWITENKIGNYVSLWHSKWRHYNKIYPKKKYIGKKIKPHKLFEYKIYGVIIYNNGT
;
A
#
# COMPACT_ATOMS: atom_id res chain seq x y z
N MET A 1 5.99 -1.09 -19.33
CA MET A 1 5.64 -0.21 -18.20
C MET A 1 6.68 -0.41 -17.11
N ASN A 2 7.29 0.65 -16.58
CA ASN A 2 8.24 0.52 -15.47
C ASN A 2 7.50 0.15 -14.18
N ASN A 3 8.15 -0.61 -13.30
CA ASN A 3 7.67 -0.87 -11.95
C ASN A 3 8.59 -0.17 -10.95
N TYR A 4 8.00 0.58 -10.02
CA TYR A 4 8.71 1.23 -8.91
C TYR A 4 8.14 0.78 -7.57
N ILE A 5 8.97 0.87 -6.53
CA ILE A 5 8.51 0.74 -5.14
C ILE A 5 8.61 2.11 -4.48
N TYR A 6 7.55 2.59 -3.85
CA TYR A 6 7.61 3.74 -2.95
C TYR A 6 7.60 3.25 -1.52
N ILE A 7 8.60 3.69 -0.74
CA ILE A 7 8.67 3.37 0.69
C ILE A 7 8.63 4.65 1.50
N HIS A 8 7.60 4.80 2.32
CA HIS A 8 7.60 5.76 3.40
C HIS A 8 8.49 5.25 4.54
N VAL A 9 9.60 5.95 4.81
CA VAL A 9 10.58 5.58 5.84
C VAL A 9 10.50 6.60 6.97
N CYS A 10 9.85 6.24 8.07
CA CYS A 10 9.83 7.06 9.28
C CYS A 10 10.95 6.60 10.23
N CYS A 11 11.97 7.44 10.39
CA CYS A 11 13.22 7.11 11.08
C CYS A 11 13.10 7.31 12.59
N ILE A 12 12.30 6.44 13.21
CA ILE A 12 12.11 6.39 14.67
C ILE A 12 12.33 4.96 15.16
N ASN A 13 12.71 4.82 16.43
CA ASN A 13 12.87 3.52 17.10
C ASN A 13 13.74 2.54 16.28
N ASN A 14 13.17 1.41 15.87
CA ASN A 14 13.86 0.33 15.16
C ASN A 14 13.66 0.37 13.62
N TYR A 15 13.54 1.56 13.03
CA TYR A 15 13.28 1.72 11.59
C TYR A 15 14.30 1.00 10.71
N GLU A 16 15.60 1.02 11.04
CA GLU A 16 16.64 0.34 10.26
C GLU A 16 16.37 -1.16 10.14
N LYS A 17 15.97 -1.80 11.25
CA LYS A 17 15.60 -3.23 11.29
C LYS A 17 14.37 -3.52 10.43
N ILE A 18 13.39 -2.61 10.39
CA ILE A 18 12.17 -2.78 9.59
C ILE A 18 12.48 -2.57 8.11
N PHE A 19 13.23 -1.54 7.77
CA PHE A 19 13.63 -1.23 6.40
C PHE A 19 14.49 -2.35 5.80
N ASN A 20 15.52 -2.81 6.51
CA ASN A 20 16.37 -3.93 6.06
C ASN A 20 15.55 -5.22 5.87
N LYS A 21 14.53 -5.47 6.70
CA LYS A 21 13.60 -6.60 6.49
C LYS A 21 12.74 -6.44 5.25
N LEU A 22 12.29 -5.24 4.91
CA LEU A 22 11.57 -4.99 3.66
C LEU A 22 12.50 -5.20 2.46
N LEU A 23 13.70 -4.62 2.48
CA LEU A 23 14.68 -4.75 1.40
C LEU A 23 15.08 -6.22 1.18
N HIS A 24 15.35 -6.95 2.26
CA HIS A 24 15.63 -8.38 2.17
C HIS A 24 14.46 -9.15 1.52
N LYS A 25 13.20 -8.86 1.87
CA LYS A 25 12.03 -9.50 1.25
C LYS A 25 11.89 -9.17 -0.23
N ILE A 26 12.17 -7.93 -0.63
CA ILE A 26 12.12 -7.49 -2.02
C ILE A 26 13.17 -8.24 -2.85
N LYS A 27 14.38 -8.44 -2.30
CA LYS A 27 15.45 -9.21 -2.94
C LYS A 27 15.13 -10.71 -2.97
N ASP A 28 14.75 -11.28 -1.84
CA ASP A 28 14.44 -12.71 -1.66
C ASP A 28 13.25 -13.18 -2.52
N SER A 29 12.29 -12.30 -2.82
CA SER A 29 11.15 -12.66 -3.68
C SER A 29 11.42 -12.62 -5.18
N GLY A 30 12.59 -12.12 -5.61
CA GLY A 30 12.89 -11.80 -7.01
C GLY A 30 12.24 -10.51 -7.52
N LEU A 31 11.46 -9.80 -6.69
CA LEU A 31 10.85 -8.52 -7.09
C LEU A 31 11.91 -7.45 -7.38
N TYR A 32 13.05 -7.50 -6.69
CA TYR A 32 14.14 -6.55 -6.89
C TYR A 32 14.60 -6.47 -8.36
N ASP A 33 14.58 -7.59 -9.09
CA ASP A 33 15.05 -7.65 -10.48
C ASP A 33 14.02 -7.05 -11.46
N GLU A 34 12.75 -7.03 -11.09
CA GLU A 34 11.61 -6.61 -11.92
C GLU A 34 11.24 -5.13 -11.75
N ILE A 35 11.88 -4.46 -10.80
CA ILE A 35 11.72 -3.03 -10.53
C ILE A 35 12.90 -2.23 -11.06
N LYS A 36 12.63 -1.00 -11.46
CA LYS A 36 13.67 -0.05 -11.88
C LYS A 36 14.30 0.65 -10.67
N GLU A 37 13.47 1.13 -9.74
CA GLU A 37 13.89 1.91 -8.57
C GLU A 37 13.03 1.61 -7.33
N ILE A 38 13.64 1.74 -6.16
CA ILE A 38 13.00 1.87 -4.85
C ILE A 38 13.14 3.33 -4.42
N ARG A 39 12.05 4.08 -4.49
CA ARG A 39 11.98 5.49 -4.15
C ARG A 39 11.58 5.67 -2.69
N CYS A 40 12.54 6.05 -1.87
CA CYS A 40 12.34 6.27 -0.45
C CYS A 40 12.01 7.74 -0.18
N CYS A 41 10.95 7.97 0.59
CA CYS A 41 10.67 9.28 1.18
C CYS A 41 10.93 9.18 2.68
N VAL A 42 11.93 9.92 3.15
CA VAL A 42 12.55 9.70 4.47
C VAL A 42 12.16 10.82 5.43
N LEU A 43 11.59 10.46 6.57
CA LEU A 43 11.27 11.40 7.65
C LEU A 43 12.16 11.15 8.87
N GLY A 44 12.72 12.23 9.44
CA GLY A 44 13.62 12.19 10.60
C GLY A 44 15.09 12.00 10.24
N GLU A 45 15.93 11.95 11.27
CA GLU A 45 17.36 11.68 11.13
C GLU A 45 17.60 10.22 10.72
N TYR A 46 18.46 9.99 9.74
CA TYR A 46 18.67 8.66 9.16
C TYR A 46 20.13 8.33 8.91
N ASN A 47 20.44 7.04 9.00
CA ASN A 47 21.73 6.49 8.63
C ASN A 47 21.84 6.38 7.10
N VAL A 48 22.66 7.23 6.48
CA VAL A 48 22.87 7.25 5.02
C VAL A 48 23.30 5.90 4.43
N LYS A 49 24.01 5.07 5.21
CA LYS A 49 24.49 3.75 4.74
C LYS A 49 23.34 2.78 4.47
N LEU A 50 22.17 3.00 5.08
CA LEU A 50 20.97 2.17 4.88
C LEU A 50 20.45 2.24 3.43
N PHE A 51 20.74 3.34 2.73
CA PHE A 51 20.27 3.62 1.38
C PHE A 51 21.36 3.37 0.32
N ASN A 52 22.49 2.73 0.70
CA ASN A 52 23.58 2.41 -0.20
C ASN A 52 23.28 1.15 -1.04
N ASP A 53 22.36 1.28 -1.98
CA ASP A 53 21.96 0.25 -2.94
C ASP A 53 21.67 0.92 -4.30
N PRO A 54 22.13 0.35 -5.43
CA PRO A 54 22.06 1.02 -6.73
C PRO A 54 20.63 1.30 -7.22
N LYS A 55 19.62 0.57 -6.72
CA LYS A 55 18.22 0.83 -7.08
C LYS A 55 17.51 1.75 -6.07
N ILE A 56 18.13 2.10 -4.95
CA ILE A 56 17.51 2.95 -3.93
C ILE A 56 17.78 4.42 -4.25
N ILE A 57 16.70 5.20 -4.34
CA ILE A 57 16.75 6.66 -4.53
C ILE A 57 16.03 7.32 -3.35
N ILE A 58 16.70 8.25 -2.67
CA ILE A 58 16.03 9.15 -1.71
C ILE A 58 15.26 10.20 -2.52
N ARG A 59 13.97 9.94 -2.74
CA ARG A 59 13.12 10.77 -3.60
C ARG A 59 12.73 12.09 -2.93
N ASN A 60 12.51 12.05 -1.62
CA ASN A 60 12.23 13.24 -0.82
C ASN A 60 12.64 13.01 0.65
N LYS A 61 12.94 14.08 1.39
CA LYS A 61 13.32 13.99 2.81
C LYS A 61 12.84 15.19 3.62
N SER A 62 12.56 14.96 4.91
CA SER A 62 12.27 16.02 5.88
C SER A 62 12.63 15.55 7.29
N GLU A 63 13.07 16.46 8.15
CA GLU A 63 13.29 16.12 9.58
C GLU A 63 11.96 16.00 10.35
N ASN A 64 10.86 16.53 9.81
CA ASN A 64 9.56 16.53 10.48
C ASN A 64 8.84 15.19 10.34
N VAL A 65 8.97 14.32 11.35
CA VAL A 65 8.27 13.03 11.44
C VAL A 65 6.74 13.12 11.51
N LYS A 66 6.19 14.31 11.83
CA LYS A 66 4.72 14.53 11.90
C LYS A 66 4.08 14.75 10.53
N LEU A 67 4.86 14.72 9.44
CA LEU A 67 4.30 14.71 8.09
C LEU A 67 3.68 13.36 7.73
N TYR A 68 4.02 12.30 8.48
CA TYR A 68 3.52 10.93 8.31
C TYR A 68 3.56 10.47 6.84
N GLU A 69 2.73 9.48 6.50
CA GLU A 69 2.68 8.86 5.17
C GLU A 69 2.19 9.83 4.07
N VAL A 70 1.49 10.93 4.42
CA VAL A 70 1.02 11.95 3.45
C VAL A 70 2.19 12.54 2.66
N PHE A 71 3.36 12.70 3.30
CA PHE A 71 4.57 13.17 2.63
C PHE A 71 4.96 12.31 1.42
N THR A 72 4.95 11.00 1.61
CA THR A 72 5.31 10.02 0.56
C THR A 72 4.22 9.89 -0.48
N ILE A 73 2.96 9.85 -0.05
CA ILE A 73 1.81 9.77 -0.96
C ILE A 73 1.75 10.98 -1.89
N ASN A 74 1.96 12.20 -1.37
CA ASN A 74 1.95 13.40 -2.21
C ASN A 74 3.18 13.49 -3.12
N THR A 75 4.34 12.99 -2.70
CA THR A 75 5.51 12.85 -3.59
C THR A 75 5.21 11.87 -4.72
N LEU A 76 4.61 10.71 -4.42
CA LEU A 76 4.16 9.74 -5.42
C LEU A 76 3.13 10.34 -6.37
N TYR A 77 2.15 11.07 -5.85
CA TYR A 77 1.13 11.73 -6.65
C TYR A 77 1.73 12.71 -7.67
N GLU A 78 2.71 13.51 -7.24
CA GLU A 78 3.41 14.48 -8.10
C GLU A 78 4.24 13.79 -9.18
N ASP A 79 4.88 12.66 -8.87
CA ASP A 79 5.63 11.87 -9.84
C ASP A 79 4.70 11.17 -10.84
N ALA A 80 3.54 10.69 -10.37
CA ALA A 80 2.52 10.12 -11.23
C ALA A 80 2.02 11.11 -12.29
N GLN A 81 2.04 12.43 -12.04
CA GLN A 81 1.67 13.42 -13.05
C GLN A 81 2.69 13.54 -14.20
N LYS A 82 3.90 12.99 -14.04
CA LYS A 82 5.04 13.26 -14.94
C LYS A 82 5.47 12.05 -15.77
N GLU A 83 5.28 10.84 -15.25
CA GLU A 83 5.66 9.61 -15.96
C GLU A 83 4.70 8.46 -15.69
N ASP A 84 4.65 7.50 -16.62
CA ASP A 84 3.85 6.29 -16.52
C ASP A 84 4.60 5.14 -15.83
N PHE A 85 4.00 4.58 -14.79
CA PHE A 85 4.53 3.40 -14.09
C PHE A 85 3.47 2.63 -13.29
N ASN A 86 3.81 1.39 -12.95
CA ASN A 86 3.18 0.67 -11.84
C ASN A 86 3.95 0.94 -10.55
N VAL A 87 3.24 1.00 -9.43
CA VAL A 87 3.83 1.26 -8.13
C VAL A 87 3.37 0.25 -7.10
N LEU A 88 4.31 -0.25 -6.30
CA LEU A 88 4.06 -0.84 -5.00
C LEU A 88 4.33 0.20 -3.92
N TYR A 89 3.31 0.56 -3.14
CA TYR A 89 3.47 1.41 -1.97
C TYR A 89 3.64 0.56 -0.71
N LEU A 90 4.69 0.89 0.06
CA LEU A 90 5.05 0.28 1.35
C LEU A 90 5.39 1.38 2.35
N HIS A 91 5.43 1.01 3.63
CA HIS A 91 5.98 1.88 4.68
C HIS A 91 6.63 1.07 5.79
N THR A 92 7.43 1.73 6.63
CA THR A 92 8.05 1.13 7.81
C THR A 92 7.04 0.87 8.95
N LYS A 93 5.91 0.22 8.62
CA LYS A 93 4.84 -0.09 9.57
C LYS A 93 5.38 -0.83 10.79
N GLY A 94 5.05 -0.30 11.97
CA GLY A 94 5.43 -0.88 13.26
C GLY A 94 6.57 -0.17 13.96
N VAL A 95 7.19 0.85 13.35
CA VAL A 95 8.21 1.68 14.03
C VAL A 95 7.69 2.32 15.31
N SER A 96 6.42 2.73 15.37
CA SER A 96 5.81 3.30 16.58
C SER A 96 5.45 2.27 17.67
N LYS A 97 5.45 0.97 17.33
CA LYS A 97 5.16 -0.16 18.24
C LYS A 97 6.25 -1.21 18.07
N ALA A 98 7.50 -0.79 18.27
CA ALA A 98 8.67 -1.62 18.07
C ALA A 98 8.50 -2.99 18.77
N GLU A 99 8.90 -4.05 18.08
CA GLU A 99 8.91 -5.43 18.58
C GLU A 99 7.54 -6.07 18.87
N ASN A 100 6.44 -5.40 18.50
CA ASN A 100 5.11 -5.98 18.60
C ASN A 100 4.93 -7.17 17.62
N LYS A 101 4.82 -8.38 18.17
CA LYS A 101 4.67 -9.63 17.40
C LYS A 101 3.41 -9.67 16.53
N ASN A 102 2.32 -9.04 16.98
CA ASN A 102 1.07 -8.97 16.20
C ASN A 102 1.30 -8.13 14.93
N ILE A 103 1.88 -6.94 15.08
CA ILE A 103 2.23 -6.07 13.94
C ILE A 103 3.26 -6.75 13.03
N SER A 104 4.28 -7.39 13.58
CA SER A 104 5.27 -8.13 12.78
C SER A 104 4.62 -9.26 11.97
N SER A 105 3.63 -9.97 12.53
CA SER A 105 2.90 -11.02 11.80
C SER A 105 2.01 -10.45 10.70
N TRP A 106 1.41 -9.27 10.95
CA TRP A 106 0.58 -8.56 9.99
C TRP A 106 1.41 -8.04 8.82
N THR A 107 2.53 -7.37 9.07
CA THR A 107 3.46 -6.91 8.03
C THR A 107 4.02 -8.10 7.24
N SER A 108 4.32 -9.23 7.89
CA SER A 108 4.75 -10.45 7.17
C SER A 108 3.69 -10.97 6.21
N TYR A 109 2.42 -10.95 6.64
CA TYR A 109 1.28 -11.31 5.80
C TYR A 109 1.11 -10.36 4.61
N MET A 110 1.17 -9.04 4.83
CA MET A 110 1.05 -8.06 3.74
C MET A 110 2.21 -8.15 2.76
N CYS A 111 3.44 -8.38 3.25
CA CYS A 111 4.62 -8.61 2.41
C CYS A 111 4.46 -9.90 1.59
N TYR A 112 3.90 -10.97 2.15
CA TYR A 112 3.71 -12.20 1.37
C TYR A 112 2.87 -11.94 0.11
N PHE A 113 1.74 -11.25 0.24
CA PHE A 113 0.90 -10.98 -0.93
C PHE A 113 1.45 -9.88 -1.83
N ASN A 114 1.96 -8.78 -1.29
CA ASN A 114 2.41 -7.66 -2.13
C ASN A 114 3.82 -7.84 -2.70
N ILE A 115 4.72 -8.59 -2.04
CA ILE A 115 6.13 -8.75 -2.43
C ILE A 115 6.41 -10.14 -2.98
N TYR A 116 5.96 -11.22 -2.32
CA TYR A 116 6.20 -12.60 -2.80
C TYR A 116 5.19 -13.07 -3.84
N LYS A 117 4.03 -12.42 -3.93
CA LYS A 117 2.98 -12.67 -4.93
C LYS A 117 2.81 -11.49 -5.90
N TYR A 118 3.91 -10.77 -6.14
CA TYR A 118 3.92 -9.59 -7.00
C TYR A 118 3.51 -9.91 -8.44
N LYS A 119 3.83 -11.10 -8.96
CA LYS A 119 3.43 -11.53 -10.31
C LYS A 119 1.90 -11.59 -10.42
N GLU A 120 1.24 -12.17 -9.42
CA GLU A 120 -0.22 -12.18 -9.32
C GLU A 120 -0.79 -10.76 -9.16
N CYS A 121 -0.14 -9.88 -8.39
CA CYS A 121 -0.54 -8.48 -8.29
C CYS A 121 -0.49 -7.76 -9.64
N LEU A 122 0.64 -7.86 -10.35
CA LEU A 122 0.85 -7.20 -11.64
C LEU A 122 -0.11 -7.73 -12.72
N GLU A 123 -0.37 -9.04 -12.73
CA GLU A 123 -1.33 -9.64 -13.66
C GLU A 123 -2.74 -9.09 -13.47
N ILE A 124 -3.19 -9.00 -12.22
CA ILE A 124 -4.50 -8.42 -11.91
C ILE A 124 -4.52 -6.92 -12.23
N LEU A 125 -3.43 -6.20 -11.96
CA LEU A 125 -3.34 -4.76 -12.16
C LEU A 125 -3.52 -4.36 -13.64
N LYS A 126 -3.25 -5.25 -14.59
CA LYS A 126 -3.53 -5.01 -16.02
C LYS A 126 -4.98 -4.57 -16.28
N ASN A 127 -5.93 -5.15 -15.55
CA ASN A 127 -7.38 -4.96 -15.75
C ASN A 127 -8.09 -4.30 -14.56
N ASN A 128 -7.34 -3.76 -13.59
CA ASN A 128 -7.90 -3.13 -12.39
C ASN A 128 -7.05 -1.89 -12.03
N ASP A 129 -7.51 -1.11 -11.07
CA ASP A 129 -6.83 0.14 -10.70
C ASP A 129 -5.88 -0.06 -9.52
N THR A 130 -6.28 -0.91 -8.57
CA THR A 130 -5.46 -1.20 -7.39
C THR A 130 -5.54 -2.68 -7.01
N VAL A 131 -4.47 -3.18 -6.41
CA VAL A 131 -4.41 -4.53 -5.86
C VAL A 131 -3.75 -4.49 -4.48
N GLY A 132 -4.32 -5.17 -3.51
CA GLY A 132 -3.73 -5.28 -2.18
C GLY A 132 -4.33 -6.43 -1.39
N VAL A 133 -4.37 -6.29 -0.06
CA VAL A 133 -4.98 -7.27 0.83
C VAL A 133 -5.76 -6.60 1.95
N ASN A 134 -6.70 -7.35 2.54
CA ASN A 134 -7.61 -6.84 3.57
C ASN A 134 -8.28 -5.53 3.16
N LEU A 135 -8.74 -5.43 1.91
CA LEU A 135 -9.61 -4.33 1.50
C LEU A 135 -10.86 -4.33 2.37
N GLN A 136 -11.07 -3.26 3.11
CA GLN A 136 -12.25 -3.01 3.94
C GLN A 136 -13.22 -2.14 3.15
N ASP A 137 -14.48 -2.54 3.10
CA ASP A 137 -15.58 -1.74 2.53
C ASP A 137 -16.86 -2.06 3.30
N LEU A 138 -16.83 -1.78 4.60
CA LEU A 138 -17.99 -1.95 5.46
C LEU A 138 -18.83 -0.67 5.44
N PRO A 139 -20.17 -0.77 5.50
CA PRO A 139 -21.05 0.38 5.62
C PRO A 139 -20.62 1.30 6.77
N GLY A 140 -20.56 2.61 6.50
CA GLY A 140 -20.14 3.61 7.48
C GLY A 140 -18.63 3.74 7.70
N GLN A 141 -17.80 2.98 6.98
CA GLN A 141 -16.34 3.11 7.01
C GLN A 141 -15.79 3.56 5.66
N LYS A 142 -14.70 4.35 5.68
CA LYS A 142 -13.98 4.67 4.45
C LYS A 142 -13.35 3.39 3.90
N CYS A 143 -13.54 3.13 2.60
CA CYS A 143 -12.93 1.99 1.92
C CYS A 143 -11.40 2.14 1.98
N HIS A 144 -10.66 1.06 2.28
CA HIS A 144 -9.20 1.09 2.38
C HIS A 144 -8.54 -0.28 2.44
N TYR A 145 -7.25 -0.35 2.07
CA TYR A 145 -6.42 -1.53 2.33
C TYR A 145 -5.85 -1.49 3.74
N SER A 146 -6.37 -2.32 4.65
CA SER A 146 -5.89 -2.33 6.03
C SER A 146 -4.39 -2.63 6.11
N GLY A 147 -3.64 -1.66 6.64
CA GLY A 147 -2.19 -1.68 6.78
C GLY A 147 -1.42 -0.89 5.73
N ASN A 148 -2.11 -0.35 4.72
CA ASN A 148 -1.61 0.56 3.68
C ASN A 148 -0.46 0.01 2.81
N PHE A 149 -0.57 -1.26 2.38
CA PHE A 149 0.34 -1.88 1.41
C PHE A 149 -0.46 -2.28 0.17
N TRP A 150 -0.15 -1.70 -0.98
CA TRP A 150 -0.93 -1.89 -2.21
C TRP A 150 -0.11 -1.61 -3.46
N TRP A 151 -0.54 -2.21 -4.55
CA TRP A 151 -0.14 -1.92 -5.93
C TRP A 151 -1.15 -1.01 -6.60
N SER A 152 -0.68 -0.13 -7.49
CA SER A 152 -1.50 0.75 -8.33
C SER A 152 -0.76 1.12 -9.62
N LYS A 153 -1.47 1.80 -10.54
CA LYS A 153 -0.91 2.41 -11.75
C LYS A 153 -1.06 3.93 -11.71
N THR A 154 -0.11 4.65 -12.29
CA THR A 154 -0.15 6.12 -12.37
C THR A 154 -1.41 6.63 -13.06
N ASP A 155 -1.91 5.92 -14.08
CA ASP A 155 -3.18 6.26 -14.75
C ASP A 155 -4.36 6.41 -13.79
N TYR A 156 -4.41 5.58 -12.75
CA TYR A 156 -5.43 5.70 -11.72
C TYR A 156 -5.08 6.81 -10.72
N ILE A 157 -3.84 6.88 -10.26
CA ILE A 157 -3.38 7.91 -9.31
C ILE A 157 -3.63 9.32 -9.83
N ARG A 158 -3.50 9.56 -11.14
CA ARG A 158 -3.80 10.86 -11.76
C ARG A 158 -5.24 11.32 -11.62
N LYS A 159 -6.18 10.39 -11.46
CA LYS A 159 -7.61 10.68 -11.27
C LYS A 159 -7.93 11.04 -9.81
N LEU A 160 -6.97 10.91 -8.91
CA LEU A 160 -7.12 11.25 -7.50
C LEU A 160 -6.76 12.72 -7.24
N SER A 161 -7.19 13.22 -6.09
CA SER A 161 -6.70 14.48 -5.54
C SER A 161 -5.44 14.21 -4.71
N LYS A 162 -4.65 15.27 -4.44
CA LYS A 162 -3.59 15.20 -3.42
C LYS A 162 -4.17 14.70 -2.09
N CYS A 163 -3.40 13.91 -1.36
CA CYS A 163 -3.78 13.45 -0.03
C CYS A 163 -3.77 14.62 0.95
N ILE A 164 -4.93 14.86 1.58
CA ILE A 164 -5.11 15.89 2.60
C ILE A 164 -5.05 15.23 3.97
N TYR A 165 -4.17 15.71 4.85
CA TYR A 165 -4.08 15.21 6.22
C TYR A 165 -5.19 15.81 7.10
N TYR A 166 -6.32 15.12 7.22
CA TYR A 166 -7.40 15.48 8.17
C TYR A 166 -7.43 14.57 9.41
N ASN A 167 -6.82 13.38 9.34
CA ASN A 167 -6.57 12.51 10.49
C ASN A 167 -5.45 11.50 10.19
N TYR A 168 -5.05 10.75 11.22
CA TYR A 168 -4.00 9.73 11.12
C TYR A 168 -4.24 8.67 10.04
N ASN A 169 -5.50 8.35 9.73
CA ASN A 169 -5.86 7.34 8.75
C ASN A 169 -6.01 7.90 7.32
N ALA A 170 -5.92 9.22 7.12
CA ALA A 170 -6.06 9.83 5.81
C ALA A 170 -5.15 9.21 4.72
N PRO A 171 -3.85 8.91 5.00
CA PRO A 171 -3.00 8.17 4.08
C PRO A 171 -3.53 6.79 3.67
N GLU A 172 -4.11 6.07 4.63
CA GLU A 172 -4.61 4.71 4.43
C GLU A 172 -5.89 4.69 3.59
N PHE A 173 -6.64 5.79 3.59
CA PHE A 173 -7.88 5.96 2.85
C PHE A 173 -7.67 6.51 1.43
N TRP A 174 -6.56 7.21 1.19
CA TRP A 174 -6.34 8.00 -0.02
C TRP A 174 -6.54 7.24 -1.33
N ILE A 175 -5.95 6.03 -1.46
CA ILE A 175 -5.95 5.28 -2.72
C ILE A 175 -7.36 4.82 -3.14
N THR A 176 -8.32 4.82 -2.22
CA THR A 176 -9.71 4.39 -2.43
C THR A 176 -10.72 5.50 -2.17
N GLU A 177 -10.26 6.70 -1.80
CA GLU A 177 -11.09 7.78 -1.23
C GLU A 177 -12.23 8.21 -2.15
N ASN A 178 -11.95 8.37 -3.44
CA ASN A 178 -12.94 8.86 -4.41
C ASN A 178 -13.93 7.78 -4.87
N LYS A 179 -13.74 6.50 -4.49
CA LYS A 179 -14.58 5.36 -4.92
C LYS A 179 -14.82 5.25 -6.44
N ILE A 180 -13.87 5.73 -7.25
CA ILE A 180 -13.93 5.72 -8.72
C ILE A 180 -13.14 4.59 -9.38
N GLY A 181 -12.40 3.78 -8.61
CA GLY A 181 -11.53 2.76 -9.13
C GLY A 181 -12.05 1.33 -8.94
N ASN A 182 -11.48 0.41 -9.71
CA ASN A 182 -11.64 -1.03 -9.55
C ASN A 182 -10.60 -1.57 -8.57
N TYR A 183 -11.05 -1.90 -7.36
CA TYR A 183 -10.19 -2.29 -6.26
C TYR A 183 -10.21 -3.80 -6.03
N VAL A 184 -9.03 -4.41 -5.88
CA VAL A 184 -8.91 -5.87 -5.72
C VAL A 184 -8.16 -6.24 -4.45
N SER A 185 -8.78 -7.08 -3.63
CA SER A 185 -8.11 -7.74 -2.51
C SER A 185 -7.73 -9.17 -2.90
N LEU A 186 -6.43 -9.48 -2.96
CA LEU A 186 -5.95 -10.85 -3.20
C LEU A 186 -6.37 -11.81 -2.08
N TRP A 187 -6.45 -11.29 -0.87
CA TRP A 187 -6.75 -12.07 0.33
C TRP A 187 -7.45 -11.21 1.37
N HIS A 188 -8.37 -11.83 2.11
CA HIS A 188 -8.99 -11.21 3.28
C HIS A 188 -8.79 -12.13 4.49
N SER A 189 -7.94 -11.71 5.41
CA SER A 189 -7.55 -12.49 6.60
C SER A 189 -8.69 -12.73 7.58
N LYS A 190 -9.71 -11.84 7.60
CA LYS A 190 -10.81 -11.80 8.59
C LYS A 190 -10.26 -11.86 10.03
N TRP A 191 -9.17 -11.11 10.29
CA TRP A 191 -8.37 -11.23 11.49
C TRP A 191 -8.15 -9.87 12.17
N ARG A 192 -8.22 -9.83 13.50
CA ARG A 192 -7.94 -8.63 14.31
C ARG A 192 -6.43 -8.51 14.53
N HIS A 193 -5.71 -7.97 13.55
CA HIS A 193 -4.23 -7.93 13.51
C HIS A 193 -3.58 -7.14 14.64
N TYR A 194 -4.27 -6.21 15.29
CA TYR A 194 -3.73 -5.54 16.48
C TYR A 194 -3.72 -6.44 17.73
N ASN A 195 -4.64 -7.39 17.82
CA ASN A 195 -4.88 -8.17 19.04
C ASN A 195 -4.27 -9.57 18.98
N LYS A 196 -4.09 -10.16 17.78
CA LYS A 196 -3.67 -11.55 17.64
C LYS A 196 -2.67 -11.73 16.50
N ILE A 197 -1.67 -12.58 16.73
CA ILE A 197 -0.75 -13.04 15.68
C ILE A 197 -1.53 -13.73 14.56
N TYR A 198 -1.27 -13.36 13.30
CA TYR A 198 -1.80 -14.05 12.14
C TYR A 198 -0.76 -15.04 11.58
N PRO A 199 -0.90 -16.35 11.83
CA PRO A 199 0.18 -17.30 11.56
C PRO A 199 0.29 -17.64 10.07
N LYS A 200 1.54 -17.76 9.59
CA LYS A 200 1.90 -18.06 8.19
C LYS A 200 1.10 -19.21 7.56
N LYS A 201 0.86 -20.29 8.32
CA LYS A 201 0.11 -21.48 7.87
C LYS A 201 -1.32 -21.18 7.38
N LYS A 202 -1.89 -20.03 7.75
CA LYS A 202 -3.23 -19.61 7.27
C LYS A 202 -3.24 -19.07 5.85
N TYR A 203 -2.11 -18.65 5.30
CA TYR A 203 -2.06 -18.00 3.98
C TYR A 203 -0.95 -18.50 3.05
N ILE A 204 0.18 -18.99 3.58
CA ILE A 204 1.25 -19.54 2.74
C ILE A 204 0.77 -20.81 2.07
N GLY A 205 1.00 -20.91 0.75
CA GLY A 205 0.61 -22.04 -0.08
C GLY A 205 -0.90 -22.22 -0.29
N LYS A 206 -1.73 -21.29 0.22
CA LYS A 206 -3.18 -21.36 0.02
C LYS A 206 -3.57 -20.74 -1.33
N LYS A 207 -4.58 -21.31 -1.96
CA LYS A 207 -5.15 -20.81 -3.21
C LYS A 207 -5.66 -19.38 -3.02
N ILE A 208 -5.13 -18.46 -3.82
CA ILE A 208 -5.55 -17.05 -3.85
C ILE A 208 -6.93 -16.99 -4.51
N LYS A 209 -7.85 -16.24 -3.89
CA LYS A 209 -9.20 -15.97 -4.41
C LYS A 209 -9.41 -14.46 -4.38
N PRO A 210 -9.02 -13.74 -5.45
CA PRO A 210 -9.17 -12.31 -5.49
C PRO A 210 -10.65 -11.91 -5.35
N HIS A 211 -10.90 -10.89 -4.54
CA HIS A 211 -12.21 -10.28 -4.37
C HIS A 211 -12.14 -8.86 -4.92
N LYS A 212 -13.05 -8.55 -5.85
CA LYS A 212 -13.19 -7.21 -6.41
C LYS A 212 -14.33 -6.47 -5.75
N LEU A 213 -14.12 -5.20 -5.41
CA LEU A 213 -15.22 -4.27 -5.20
C LEU A 213 -15.58 -3.68 -6.55
N PHE A 214 -16.78 -3.97 -7.03
CA PHE A 214 -17.32 -3.33 -8.22
C PHE A 214 -17.81 -1.92 -7.87
N GLU A 215 -17.77 -1.04 -8.87
CA GLU A 215 -18.38 0.28 -8.82
C GLU A 215 -19.73 0.22 -8.10
N TYR A 216 -19.91 1.10 -7.11
CA TYR A 216 -21.25 1.47 -6.69
C TYR A 216 -21.93 2.03 -7.93
N LYS A 217 -22.73 1.21 -8.62
CA LYS A 217 -23.79 1.75 -9.46
C LYS A 217 -24.55 2.69 -8.54
N ILE A 218 -24.51 3.98 -8.87
CA ILE A 218 -25.44 4.96 -8.32
C ILE A 218 -26.80 4.32 -8.55
N TYR A 219 -27.41 3.77 -7.50
CA TYR A 219 -28.81 3.39 -7.53
C TYR A 219 -29.57 4.71 -7.62
N GLY A 220 -29.67 5.22 -8.84
CA GLY A 220 -30.65 6.22 -9.20
C GLY A 220 -32.00 5.66 -8.78
N VAL A 221 -32.67 6.41 -7.92
CA VAL A 221 -34.05 6.18 -7.53
C VAL A 221 -34.87 6.00 -8.81
N ILE A 222 -35.34 4.78 -9.07
CA ILE A 222 -36.44 4.57 -10.01
C ILE A 222 -37.68 5.01 -9.26
N ILE A 223 -38.10 6.26 -9.47
CA ILE A 223 -39.44 6.71 -9.09
C ILE A 223 -40.39 6.04 -10.08
N TYR A 224 -41.15 5.05 -9.61
CA TYR A 224 -42.31 4.57 -10.35
C TYR A 224 -43.39 5.64 -10.30
N ASN A 225 -43.52 6.42 -11.37
CA ASN A 225 -44.78 7.11 -11.64
C ASN A 225 -45.78 6.06 -12.11
N ASN A 226 -46.53 5.49 -11.17
CA ASN A 226 -47.77 4.80 -11.51
C ASN A 226 -48.81 5.88 -11.79
N GLY A 227 -49.05 6.12 -13.07
CA GLY A 227 -50.24 6.84 -13.51
C GLY A 227 -51.49 6.02 -13.19
N THR A 228 -52.47 6.71 -12.62
CA THR A 228 -53.90 6.49 -12.83
C THR A 228 -54.53 7.87 -12.98
#